data_AF-A0A2V6WWP3-F1
#
_entry.id   AF-A0A2V6WWP3-F1
#
_cell.length_a   1.000
_cell.length_b   1.000
_cell.length_c   1.000
_cell.angle_alpha   90.00
_cell.angle_beta   90.00
_cell.angle_gamma   90.00
#
_symmetry.space_group_name_H-M   'P 1'
#
loop_
_entity.id
_entity.type
_entity.pdbx_description
1 polymer ?
#
loop_
_entity_poly.entity_id
_entity_poly.type
_entity_poly.pdbx_seq_one_letter_code
_entity_poly.pdbx_strand_id
1 'polypeptide(L)'
;MRPFPPYIARALGYTIAWFAEHHFSNYCLCASPLMMVAHCASITKQIRLGTAVVVLPLYNPARLAAEIATADALSNGRLML
;
A
#
# COMPACT_ATOMS: atom_id res chain seq x y z
N MET A 1 6.09 -23.82 -7.76
CA MET A 1 5.65 -23.22 -6.48
C MET A 1 4.14 -23.04 -6.54
N ARG A 2 3.36 -23.54 -5.57
CA ARG A 2 1.91 -23.30 -5.55
C ARG A 2 1.66 -21.82 -5.20
N PRO A 3 0.82 -21.09 -5.94
CA PRO A 3 0.45 -19.72 -5.57
C PRO A 3 -0.26 -19.75 -4.21
N PHE A 4 0.10 -18.81 -3.34
CA PHE A 4 -0.56 -18.65 -2.06
C PHE A 4 -2.03 -18.27 -2.27
N PRO A 5 -2.99 -18.95 -1.62
CA PRO A 5 -4.39 -18.57 -1.71
C PRO A 5 -4.61 -17.11 -1.25
N PRO A 6 -5.51 -16.35 -1.92
CA PRO A 6 -5.74 -14.92 -1.66
C PRO A 6 -6.31 -14.60 -0.27
N TYR A 7 -6.45 -15.60 0.60
CA TYR A 7 -7.07 -15.50 1.92
C TYR A 7 -6.15 -15.84 3.09
N ILE A 8 -4.86 -16.16 2.88
CA ILE A 8 -3.96 -16.56 3.97
C ILE A 8 -3.83 -15.48 5.05
N ALA A 9 -3.67 -14.21 4.65
CA ALA A 9 -3.57 -13.12 5.61
C ALA A 9 -4.80 -13.07 6.54
N ARG A 10 -6.01 -13.24 5.97
CA ARG A 10 -7.26 -13.32 6.75
C ARG A 10 -7.30 -14.56 7.64
N ALA A 11 -6.91 -15.72 7.13
CA ALA A 11 -6.91 -16.96 7.90
C ALA A 11 -5.98 -16.89 9.13
N LEU A 12 -4.91 -16.10 9.04
CA LEU A 12 -3.96 -15.85 10.12
C LEU A 12 -4.34 -14.65 11.01
N GLY A 13 -5.49 -14.01 10.76
CA GLY A 13 -5.98 -12.87 11.55
C GLY A 13 -5.29 -11.53 11.25
N TYR A 14 -4.49 -11.42 10.19
CA TYR A 14 -3.93 -10.14 9.76
C TYR A 14 -4.99 -9.25 9.12
N THR A 15 -4.98 -7.97 9.50
CA THR A 15 -6.01 -7.00 9.12
C THR A 15 -5.47 -5.88 8.22
N ILE A 16 -4.15 -5.64 8.22
CA ILE A 16 -3.49 -4.57 7.47
C ILE A 16 -2.17 -5.09 6.90
N ALA A 17 -1.87 -4.74 5.64
CA ALA A 17 -0.54 -4.86 5.06
C ALA A 17 0.10 -3.47 4.96
N TRP A 18 1.32 -3.32 5.46
CA TRP A 18 2.05 -2.04 5.47
C TRP A 18 3.20 -2.08 4.46
N PHE A 19 3.36 -0.99 3.72
CA PHE A 19 4.40 -0.83 2.71
C PHE A 19 5.38 0.26 3.13
N ALA A 20 6.63 -0.13 3.35
CA ALA A 20 7.68 0.79 3.78
C ALA A 20 8.31 1.50 2.58
N GLU A 21 8.32 2.83 2.62
CA GLU A 21 8.95 3.65 1.59
C GLU A 21 10.45 3.69 1.79
N HIS A 22 11.20 3.32 0.75
CA HIS A 22 12.66 3.39 0.76
C HIS A 22 13.17 3.90 -0.60
N HIS A 23 14.16 4.78 -0.52
CA HIS A 23 14.88 5.33 -1.67
C HIS A 23 16.37 5.11 -1.46
N PHE A 24 17.10 4.81 -2.54
CA PHE A 24 18.56 4.64 -2.51
C PHE A 24 19.06 3.61 -1.47
N SER A 25 18.28 2.55 -1.25
CA SER A 25 18.55 1.51 -0.27
C SER A 25 18.48 0.11 -0.89
N ASN A 26 19.25 -0.82 -0.34
CA ASN A 26 19.17 -2.25 -0.65
C ASN A 26 18.21 -3.02 0.28
N TYR A 27 17.53 -2.35 1.21
CA TYR A 27 16.64 -2.97 2.20
C TYR A 27 15.25 -3.29 1.64
N CYS A 28 14.68 -2.39 0.83
CA CYS A 28 13.33 -2.53 0.27
C CYS A 28 13.24 -1.80 -1.07
N LEU A 29 12.54 -2.38 -2.06
CA LEU A 29 12.37 -1.81 -3.40
C LEU A 29 11.18 -0.83 -3.52
N CYS A 30 10.39 -0.66 -2.45
CA CYS A 30 9.16 0.12 -2.51
C CYS A 30 9.46 1.63 -2.47
N ALA A 31 9.63 2.23 -3.66
CA ALA A 31 9.83 3.67 -3.81
C ALA A 31 8.55 4.50 -3.61
N SER A 32 7.36 3.89 -3.74
CA SER A 32 6.08 4.55 -3.45
C SER A 32 5.11 3.58 -2.80
N PRO A 33 4.75 3.79 -1.52
CA PRO A 33 3.79 2.92 -0.84
C PRO A 33 2.38 3.09 -1.41
N LEU A 34 2.02 4.25 -1.96
CA LEU A 34 0.73 4.48 -2.63
C LEU A 34 0.59 3.68 -3.94
N MET A 35 1.68 3.52 -4.71
CA MET A 35 1.69 2.62 -5.87
C MET A 35 1.47 1.16 -5.46
N MET A 36 2.06 0.74 -4.35
CA MET A 36 1.84 -0.60 -3.80
C MET A 36 0.40 -0.78 -3.32
N VAL A 37 -0.18 0.23 -2.65
CA VAL A 37 -1.61 0.24 -2.30
C VAL A 37 -2.47 0.08 -3.56
N ALA A 38 -2.24 0.86 -4.61
CA ALA A 38 -3.02 0.79 -5.84
C ALA A 38 -2.93 -0.61 -6.50
N HIS A 39 -1.74 -1.20 -6.54
CA HIS A 39 -1.54 -2.55 -7.04
C HIS A 39 -2.29 -3.58 -6.18
N CYS A 40 -2.04 -3.62 -4.88
CA CYS A 40 -2.65 -4.57 -3.95
C CYS A 40 -4.16 -4.38 -3.83
N ALA A 41 -4.70 -3.18 -4.07
CA ALA A 41 -6.13 -2.90 -4.06
C ALA A 41 -6.87 -3.72 -5.12
N SER A 42 -6.26 -3.95 -6.29
CA SER A 42 -6.85 -4.73 -7.38
C SER A 42 -6.97 -6.23 -7.04
N ILE A 43 -5.96 -6.77 -6.36
CA ILE A 43 -5.81 -8.21 -6.07
C ILE A 43 -6.23 -8.64 -4.67
N THR A 44 -6.59 -7.69 -3.80
CA THR A 44 -7.11 -7.96 -2.44
C THR A 44 -8.47 -7.31 -2.26
N LYS A 45 -9.35 -7.94 -1.46
CA LYS A 45 -10.72 -7.45 -1.24
C LYS A 45 -11.08 -7.13 0.21
N GLN A 46 -10.24 -7.53 1.16
CA GLN A 46 -10.59 -7.49 2.60
C GLN A 46 -9.53 -6.80 3.47
N ILE A 47 -8.24 -7.10 3.24
CA ILE A 47 -7.17 -6.51 4.05
C ILE A 47 -7.05 -5.00 3.77
N ARG A 48 -6.76 -4.22 4.80
CA ARG A 48 -6.42 -2.80 4.66
C ARG A 48 -4.99 -2.65 4.15
N LEU A 49 -4.70 -1.54 3.48
CA LEU A 49 -3.44 -1.33 2.77
C LEU A 49 -2.83 -0.01 3.26
N GLY A 50 -1.69 -0.09 3.92
CA GLY A 50 -1.12 1.03 4.66
C GLY A 50 0.23 1.52 4.17
N THR A 51 0.48 2.82 4.32
CA THR A 51 1.80 3.43 4.07
C THR A 51 2.62 3.47 5.36
N ALA A 52 3.88 3.06 5.34
CA ALA A 52 4.75 3.03 6.53
C ALA A 52 6.19 3.45 6.18
N VAL A 53 6.40 4.61 5.58
CA VAL A 53 5.67 5.88 5.72
C VAL A 53 5.58 6.57 4.36
N VAL A 54 4.69 7.54 4.15
CA VAL A 54 4.88 8.53 3.06
C VAL A 54 5.91 9.56 3.51
N VAL A 55 7.09 9.58 2.90
CA VAL A 55 8.16 10.52 3.25
C VAL A 55 7.85 11.90 2.69
N LEU A 56 6.98 12.65 3.38
CA LEU A 56 6.37 13.90 2.92
C LEU A 56 7.32 14.90 2.23
N PRO A 57 8.56 15.14 2.70
CA PRO A 57 9.46 16.09 2.04
C PRO A 57 9.86 15.71 0.61
N LEU A 58 9.65 14.46 0.18
CA LEU A 58 9.99 13.99 -1.17
C LEU A 58 8.88 14.23 -2.21
N TYR A 59 7.73 14.77 -1.79
CA TYR A 59 6.55 14.89 -2.65
C TYR A 59 6.14 16.34 -2.89
N ASN A 60 5.55 16.61 -4.05
CA ASN A 60 4.75 17.81 -4.26
C ASN A 60 3.41 17.68 -3.49
N PRO A 61 3.05 18.60 -2.58
CA PRO A 61 1.89 18.43 -1.71
C PRO A 61 0.55 18.27 -2.44
N ALA A 62 0.30 19.07 -3.48
CA ALA A 62 -0.96 19.02 -4.22
C ALA A 62 -1.08 17.71 -5.02
N ARG A 63 0.03 17.25 -5.61
CA ARG A 63 0.09 15.97 -6.30
C ARG A 63 -0.13 14.80 -5.34
N LEU A 64 0.53 14.83 -4.18
CA LEU A 64 0.40 13.78 -3.17
C LEU A 64 -1.04 13.67 -2.66
N ALA A 65 -1.72 14.78 -2.39
CA ALA A 65 -3.11 14.76 -1.96
C ALA A 65 -4.02 14.08 -3.01
N ALA A 66 -3.82 14.36 -4.30
CA ALA A 66 -4.55 13.72 -5.38
C ALA A 66 -4.24 12.21 -5.51
N GLU A 67 -2.99 11.82 -5.31
CA GLU A 67 -2.58 10.40 -5.32
C GLU A 67 -3.17 9.62 -4.14
N ILE A 68 -3.18 10.21 -2.95
CA ILE A 68 -3.83 9.64 -1.76
C ILE A 68 -5.32 9.41 -2.03
N ALA A 69 -6.03 10.43 -2.53
CA ALA A 69 -7.46 10.32 -2.85
C ALA A 69 -7.72 9.24 -3.92
N THR A 70 -6.86 9.14 -4.93
CA THR A 70 -6.96 8.12 -5.96
C THR A 70 -6.73 6.71 -5.39
N ALA A 71 -5.69 6.53 -4.56
CA ALA A 71 -5.38 5.26 -3.93
C ALA A 71 -6.50 4.80 -2.97
N ASP A 72 -7.06 5.73 -2.20
CA ASP A 72 -8.20 5.44 -1.33
C ASP A 72 -9.41 4.94 -2.13
N ALA A 73 -9.77 5.66 -3.21
CA ALA A 73 -10.85 5.27 -4.11
C ALA A 73 -10.61 3.89 -4.75
N LEU A 74 -9.40 3.63 -5.27
CA LEU A 74 -9.03 2.33 -5.86
C LEU A 74 -9.10 1.19 -4.83
N SER A 75 -8.77 1.49 -3.58
CA SER A 75 -8.84 0.53 -2.47
C SER A 75 -10.26 0.34 -1.93
N ASN A 76 -11.23 1.15 -2.36
CA ASN A 76 -12.58 1.22 -1.80
C ASN A 76 -12.57 1.53 -0.29
N GLY A 77 -11.85 2.58 0.11
CA GLY A 77 -11.77 3.06 1.50
C GLY A 77 -10.88 2.20 2.42
N ARG A 78 -10.01 1.36 1.86
CA ARG A 78 -9.13 0.46 2.62
C ARG A 78 -7.72 1.03 2.84
N LEU A 79 -7.41 2.22 2.33
CA LEU A 79 -6.13 2.89 2.54
C LEU A 79 -5.95 3.25 4.03
N MET A 80 -4.70 3.13 4.52
CA MET A 80 -4.25 3.60 5.83
C MET A 80 -3.02 4.50 5.63
N LEU A 81 -3.06 5.70 6.20
CA LEU A 81 -1.94 6.65 6.18
C LEU A 81 -1.18 6.63 7.48
#